data_AF-A0A961X2F1-F1
#
_entry.id   AF-A0A961X2F1-F1
#
_cell.length_a   1.000
_cell.length_b   1.000
_cell.length_c   1.000
_cell.angle_alpha   90.00
_cell.angle_beta   90.00
_cell.angle_gamma   90.00
#
_symmetry.space_group_name_H-M   'P 1'
#
loop_
_entity.id
_entity.type
_entity.pdbx_description
1 polymer ?
#
loop_
_entity_poly.entity_id
_entity_poly.type
_entity_poly.pdbx_seq_one_letter_code
_entity_poly.pdbx_strand_id
1 'polypeptide(L)'
;MSPASTIQQLLGTQTRNWVVTGAAGFIGSNLVETLLKHDQRVIGLDNFATGFRRNLSDIEALVTTEQWRRFTFIEGDICDPADCRRACQGAGIVLHQAAIGSVPRSITDPA
;
A
#
# COMPACT_ATOMS: atom_id res chain seq x y z
N MET A 1 20.52 19.12 -4.57
CA MET A 1 19.46 18.37 -3.84
C MET A 1 19.35 16.99 -4.44
N SER A 2 19.28 15.94 -3.63
CA SER A 2 19.08 14.58 -4.15
C SER A 2 17.62 14.39 -4.54
N PRO A 3 17.31 13.52 -5.52
CA PRO A 3 15.92 13.20 -5.87
C PRO A 3 15.07 12.75 -4.66
N ALA A 4 15.68 12.05 -3.70
CA ALA A 4 15.02 11.62 -2.47
C ALA A 4 14.57 12.79 -1.58
N SER A 5 15.39 13.84 -1.43
CA SER A 5 15.00 15.05 -0.67
C SER A 5 13.82 15.78 -1.32
N THR A 6 13.73 15.75 -2.65
CA THR A 6 12.62 16.38 -3.40
C THR A 6 11.31 15.64 -3.18
N ILE A 7 11.32 14.30 -3.14
CA ILE A 7 10.11 13.50 -2.88
C ILE A 7 9.59 13.74 -1.47
N GLN A 8 10.47 13.75 -0.46
CA GLN A 8 10.05 14.04 0.92
C GLN A 8 9.41 15.43 1.06
N GLN A 9 9.97 16.43 0.37
CA GLN A 9 9.41 17.78 0.37
C GLN A 9 8.06 17.85 -0.36
N LEU A 10 7.88 17.09 -1.44
CA LEU A 10 6.59 16.98 -2.14
C LEU A 10 5.52 16.31 -1.26
N LEU A 11 5.87 15.22 -0.57
CA LEU A 11 4.97 14.53 0.36
C LEU A 11 4.56 15.46 1.53
N GLY A 12 5.47 16.31 2.02
CA GLY A 12 5.17 17.26 3.10
C GLY A 12 4.35 18.50 2.70
N THR A 13 4.18 18.78 1.40
CA THR A 13 3.51 20.01 0.92
C THR A 13 2.14 19.74 0.31
N GLN A 14 1.85 18.52 -0.14
CA GLN A 14 0.56 18.15 -0.72
C GLN A 14 0.13 16.74 -0.30
N THR A 15 -1.06 16.61 0.28
CA THR A 15 -1.72 15.31 0.46
C THR A 15 -2.24 14.80 -0.88
N ARG A 16 -1.89 13.56 -1.24
CA ARG A 16 -2.44 12.84 -2.40
C ARG A 16 -3.13 11.55 -1.97
N ASN A 17 -3.90 10.98 -2.89
CA ASN A 17 -4.54 9.66 -2.74
C ASN A 17 -3.64 8.60 -3.39
N TRP A 18 -3.15 7.67 -2.59
CA TRP A 18 -2.26 6.59 -3.00
C TRP A 18 -2.98 5.25 -2.94
N VAL A 19 -2.67 4.37 -3.88
CA VAL A 19 -3.04 2.96 -3.81
C VAL A 19 -1.77 2.15 -3.64
N VAL A 20 -1.74 1.27 -2.64
CA VAL A 20 -0.66 0.30 -2.44
C VAL A 20 -1.27 -1.09 -2.55
N THR A 21 -0.93 -1.84 -3.60
CA THR A 21 -1.27 -3.28 -3.65
C THR A 21 -0.19 -4.08 -2.95
N GLY A 22 -0.56 -5.18 -2.30
CA GLY A 22 0.37 -5.93 -1.45
C GLY A 22 0.63 -5.20 -0.14
N ALA A 23 -0.34 -4.40 0.33
CA ALA A 23 -0.21 -3.50 1.47
C ALA A 23 0.11 -4.21 2.80
N ALA A 24 -0.24 -5.50 2.92
CA ALA A 24 0.09 -6.31 4.09
C ALA A 24 1.37 -7.13 3.89
N GLY A 25 2.04 -7.03 2.73
CA GLY A 25 3.35 -7.62 2.45
C GLY A 25 4.52 -6.79 3.00
N PHE A 26 5.74 -7.31 2.86
CA PHE A 26 6.95 -6.68 3.41
C PHE A 26 7.22 -5.27 2.87
N ILE A 27 7.27 -5.11 1.55
CA ILE A 27 7.53 -3.80 0.92
C ILE A 27 6.31 -2.90 1.06
N GLY A 28 5.12 -3.43 0.78
CA GLY A 28 3.87 -2.66 0.80
C GLY A 28 3.59 -2.05 2.18
N SER A 29 3.81 -2.78 3.28
CA SER A 29 3.56 -2.26 4.62
C SER A 29 4.48 -1.09 4.97
N ASN A 30 5.77 -1.18 4.60
CA ASN A 30 6.73 -0.09 4.81
C ASN A 30 6.37 1.16 3.98
N LEU A 31 5.85 0.98 2.76
CA LEU A 31 5.35 2.08 1.94
C LEU A 31 4.11 2.73 2.57
N VAL A 32 3.14 1.93 3.03
CA VAL A 32 1.95 2.44 3.73
C VAL A 32 2.36 3.25 4.96
N GLU A 33 3.23 2.70 5.82
CA GLU A 33 3.75 3.38 7.00
C GLU A 33 4.35 4.75 6.64
N THR A 34 5.25 4.77 5.66
CA THR A 34 5.96 5.98 5.22
C THR A 34 4.96 7.04 4.71
N LEU A 35 4.02 6.64 3.87
CA LEU A 35 3.02 7.54 3.32
C LEU A 35 2.11 8.13 4.42
N LEU A 36 1.68 7.31 5.38
CA LEU A 36 0.87 7.78 6.50
C LEU A 36 1.64 8.75 7.42
N LYS A 37 2.92 8.47 7.70
CA LYS A 37 3.81 9.39 8.46
C LYS A 37 4.01 10.74 7.77
N HIS A 38 3.76 10.81 6.45
CA HIS A 38 3.75 12.04 5.66
C HIS A 38 2.32 12.54 5.35
N ASP A 39 1.34 12.19 6.19
CA ASP A 39 -0.05 12.68 6.16
C ASP A 39 -0.78 12.43 4.82
N GLN A 40 -0.33 11.45 4.05
CA GLN A 40 -0.96 11.04 2.80
C GLN A 40 -2.24 10.23 3.06
N ARG A 41 -3.11 10.12 2.06
CA ARG A 41 -4.25 9.19 2.07
C ARG A 41 -3.88 7.93 1.33
N VAL A 42 -4.11 6.78 1.94
CA VAL A 42 -3.63 5.51 1.42
C VAL A 42 -4.77 4.50 1.40
N ILE A 43 -5.00 3.91 0.23
CA ILE A 43 -5.84 2.73 0.05
C ILE A 43 -4.90 1.53 -0.08
N GLY A 44 -5.01 0.57 0.83
CA GLY A 44 -4.28 -0.70 0.78
C GLY A 44 -5.15 -1.80 0.20
N LEU A 45 -4.65 -2.55 -0.78
CA LEU A 45 -5.30 -3.75 -1.34
C LEU A 45 -4.40 -4.98 -1.09
N ASP A 46 -4.92 -6.01 -0.44
CA ASP A 46 -4.19 -7.25 -0.17
C ASP A 46 -5.18 -8.41 0.08
N ASN A 47 -4.83 -9.64 -0.33
CA ASN A 47 -5.63 -10.86 -0.10
C ASN A 47 -5.04 -11.76 1.00
N PHE A 48 -3.95 -11.33 1.67
CA PHE A 48 -3.19 -12.08 2.65
C PHE A 48 -2.57 -13.41 2.15
N ALA A 49 -2.40 -13.59 0.84
CA ALA A 49 -1.77 -14.80 0.30
C ALA A 49 -0.34 -15.01 0.84
N THR A 50 0.45 -13.93 0.93
CA THR A 50 1.76 -13.90 1.61
C THR A 50 1.91 -12.73 2.57
N GLY A 51 0.96 -11.80 2.58
CA GLY A 51 0.89 -10.69 3.53
C GLY A 51 0.39 -11.13 4.90
N PHE A 52 0.56 -10.28 5.92
CA PHE A 52 0.16 -10.60 7.28
C PHE A 52 -0.59 -9.45 7.95
N ARG A 53 -1.74 -9.74 8.58
CA ARG A 53 -2.52 -8.77 9.37
C ARG A 53 -1.68 -8.04 10.42
N ARG A 54 -0.69 -8.73 11.02
CA ARG A 54 0.23 -8.12 12.00
C ARG A 54 0.97 -6.90 11.44
N ASN A 55 1.31 -6.91 10.15
CA ASN A 55 2.00 -5.77 9.53
C ASN A 55 1.11 -4.52 9.51
N LEU A 56 -0.22 -4.68 9.39
CA LEU A 56 -1.16 -3.55 9.46
C LEU A 56 -1.33 -3.05 10.89
N SER A 57 -1.42 -3.95 11.89
CA SER A 57 -1.49 -3.55 13.30
C SER A 57 -0.20 -2.89 13.78
N ASP A 58 0.95 -3.33 13.27
CA ASP A 58 2.24 -2.71 13.57
C ASP A 58 2.27 -1.26 13.03
N ILE A 59 1.75 -1.01 11.83
CA ILE A 59 1.61 0.35 11.29
C ILE A 59 0.69 1.19 12.18
N GLU A 60 -0.48 0.68 12.56
CA GLU A 60 -1.44 1.39 13.42
C GLU A 60 -0.80 1.83 14.75
N ALA A 61 0.07 1.00 15.32
CA ALA A 61 0.81 1.34 16.54
C ALA A 61 1.95 2.36 16.33
N LEU A 62 2.44 2.54 15.09
CA LEU A 62 3.58 3.40 14.75
C LEU A 62 3.19 4.79 14.22
N VAL A 63 1.90 5.03 13.96
CA VAL A 63 1.38 6.29 13.43
C VAL A 63 0.39 6.94 14.40
N THR A 64 0.06 8.21 14.22
CA THR A 64 -0.97 8.86 15.04
C THR A 64 -2.37 8.39 14.63
N THR A 65 -3.35 8.54 15.52
CA THR A 65 -4.76 8.26 15.22
C THR A 65 -5.25 9.02 13.98
N GLU A 66 -4.85 10.28 13.82
CA GLU A 66 -5.20 11.12 12.67
C GLU A 66 -4.59 10.61 11.36
N GLN A 67 -3.36 10.08 11.41
CA GLN A 67 -2.71 9.46 10.26
C GLN A 67 -3.38 8.13 9.92
N TRP A 68 -3.67 7.29 10.91
CA TRP A 68 -4.35 6.02 10.70
C TRP A 68 -5.74 6.17 10.06
N ARG A 69 -6.51 7.21 10.45
CA ARG A 69 -7.80 7.55 9.82
C ARG A 69 -7.71 7.85 8.31
N ARG A 70 -6.50 8.08 7.77
CA ARG A 70 -6.26 8.29 6.33
C ARG A 70 -5.96 6.98 5.59
N PHE A 71 -5.89 5.87 6.29
CA PHE A 71 -5.75 4.54 5.72
C PHE A 71 -7.12 3.89 5.52
N THR A 72 -7.33 3.29 4.36
CA THR A 72 -8.47 2.42 4.08
C THR A 72 -7.93 1.10 3.56
N PHE A 73 -8.26 0.01 4.23
CA PHE A 73 -7.86 -1.32 3.81
C PHE A 73 -9.00 -2.01 3.07
N ILE A 74 -8.67 -2.65 1.94
CA ILE A 74 -9.54 -3.50 1.15
C ILE A 74 -8.91 -4.88 1.16
N GLU A 75 -9.58 -5.83 1.83
CA GLU A 75 -9.28 -7.26 1.64
C GLU A 75 -9.87 -7.69 0.29
N GLY A 76 -9.00 -8.06 -0.65
CA GLY A 76 -9.40 -8.33 -2.03
C GLY A 76 -8.22 -8.77 -2.91
N ASP A 77 -8.53 -9.28 -4.10
CA ASP A 77 -7.55 -9.88 -5.00
C ASP A 77 -7.28 -8.98 -6.21
N ILE A 78 -6.01 -8.83 -6.60
CA ILE A 78 -5.64 -8.08 -7.81
C ILE A 78 -6.09 -8.77 -9.09
N CYS A 79 -6.40 -10.07 -9.04
CA CYS A 79 -6.93 -10.83 -10.16
C CYS A 79 -8.43 -10.55 -10.37
N ASP A 80 -9.13 -9.95 -9.38
CA ASP A 80 -10.50 -9.48 -9.53
C ASP A 80 -10.51 -8.02 -10.04
N PRO A 81 -10.98 -7.76 -11.28
CA PRO A 81 -11.08 -6.42 -11.82
C PRO A 81 -11.99 -5.49 -11.00
N ALA A 82 -12.98 -6.02 -10.27
CA ALA A 82 -13.86 -5.24 -9.43
C ALA A 82 -13.11 -4.68 -8.21
N ASP A 83 -12.26 -5.48 -7.58
CA ASP A 83 -11.40 -5.05 -6.47
C ASP A 83 -10.39 -4.00 -6.92
N CYS A 84 -9.78 -4.21 -8.08
CA CYS A 84 -8.89 -3.22 -8.69
C CYS A 84 -9.59 -1.89 -8.98
N ARG A 85 -10.80 -1.93 -9.57
CA ARG A 85 -11.60 -0.72 -9.83
C ARG A 85 -11.95 0.01 -8.54
N ARG A 86 -12.36 -0.73 -7.50
CA ARG A 86 -12.70 -0.18 -6.19
C ARG A 86 -11.49 0.47 -5.53
N ALA A 87 -10.33 -0.17 -5.54
CA ALA A 87 -9.10 0.37 -4.97
C ALA A 87 -8.60 1.62 -5.72
N CYS A 88 -8.70 1.63 -7.05
CA CYS A 88 -8.21 2.73 -7.89
C CYS A 88 -9.17 3.91 -8.02
N GLN A 89 -10.37 3.85 -7.44
CA GLN A 89 -11.36 4.92 -7.57
C GLN A 89 -10.86 6.22 -6.91
N GLY A 90 -10.58 7.24 -7.73
CA GLY A 90 -10.05 8.52 -7.25
C GLY A 90 -8.58 8.49 -6.82
N ALA A 91 -7.84 7.44 -7.21
CA ALA A 91 -6.41 7.33 -6.97
C ALA A 91 -5.64 8.38 -7.79
N GLY A 92 -4.68 9.05 -7.15
CA GLY A 92 -3.72 9.91 -7.84
C GLY A 92 -2.46 9.16 -8.25
N ILE A 93 -1.99 8.24 -7.40
CA ILE A 93 -0.76 7.48 -7.60
C ILE A 93 -0.97 6.02 -7.17
N VAL A 94 -0.42 5.07 -7.94
CA VAL A 94 -0.46 3.63 -7.63
C VAL A 94 0.95 3.10 -7.46
N LEU A 95 1.19 2.44 -6.33
CA LEU A 95 2.40 1.67 -6.02
C LEU A 95 2.02 0.19 -5.97
N HIS A 96 2.24 -0.53 -7.07
CA HIS A 96 1.77 -1.91 -7.22
C HIS A 96 2.84 -2.91 -6.75
N GLN A 97 2.66 -3.54 -5.58
CA GLN A 97 3.60 -4.50 -4.99
C GLN A 97 3.00 -5.90 -4.76
N ALA A 98 1.68 -6.07 -4.95
CA ALA A 98 1.05 -7.39 -4.92
C ALA A 98 1.60 -8.26 -6.06
N ALA A 99 2.24 -9.36 -5.68
CA ALA A 99 2.69 -10.41 -6.58
C ALA A 99 2.98 -11.66 -5.76
N ILE A 100 2.95 -12.83 -6.41
CA ILE A 100 3.49 -14.05 -5.83
C ILE A 100 5.01 -14.05 -6.07
N GLY A 101 5.78 -13.79 -5.03
CA GLY A 101 7.23 -14.00 -5.06
C GLY A 101 7.59 -15.48 -5.18
N SER A 102 8.84 -15.77 -5.58
CA SER A 102 9.42 -17.11 -5.83
C SER A 102 9.22 -17.64 -7.26
N VAL A 103 10.33 -17.75 -8.00
CA VAL A 103 10.37 -18.24 -9.39
C VAL A 103 9.69 -19.61 -9.57
N PRO A 104 9.93 -20.62 -8.70
CA PRO A 104 9.23 -21.90 -8.81
C PRO A 104 7.70 -21.79 -8.73
N ARG A 105 7.17 -20.92 -7.85
CA ARG A 105 5.72 -20.77 -7.67
C ARG A 105 5.09 -20.03 -8.84
N SER A 106 5.71 -18.95 -9.32
CA SER A 106 5.19 -18.20 -10.47
C SER A 106 5.12 -19.00 -11.76
N ILE A 107 5.90 -20.09 -11.88
CA ILE A 107 5.84 -21.02 -13.02
C ILE A 107 4.75 -22.07 -12.82
N THR A 108 4.57 -22.56 -11.59
CA THR A 108 3.68 -23.69 -11.31
C THR A 108 2.22 -23.26 -11.20
N ASP A 109 1.97 -22.05 -10.68
CA ASP A 109 0.63 -21.48 -10.47
C ASP A 109 0.71 -19.94 -10.64
N PRO A 110 0.66 -19.44 -11.89
CA PRO A 110 0.69 -18.00 -12.14
C PRO A 110 -0.62 -17.36 -11.67
N ALA A 111 -0.50 -16.21 -10.99
CA ALA A 111 -1.62 -15.34 -10.68
C ALA A 111 -2.25 -14.74 -11.94
#